data_AF-A0A7X2XHP2-F1
#
_entry.id   AF-A0A7X2XHP2-F1
#
_cell.length_a   1.000
_cell.length_b   1.000
_cell.length_c   1.000
_cell.angle_alpha   90.00
_cell.angle_beta   90.00
_cell.angle_gamma   90.00
#
_symmetry.space_group_name_H-M   'P 1'
#
loop_
_entity.id
_entity.type
_entity.pdbx_description
1 polymer ?
#
loop_
_entity_poly.entity_id
_entity_poly.type
_entity_poly.pdbx_seq_one_letter_code
_entity_poly.pdbx_strand_id
1 'polypeptide(L)'
;MVSDEMRKKFKTNLKKIMALKGKNQSDIVKALNFKQSTVSDWLNGKKYPRMDKVQMLANYLNVDIIELVDNQSNDSITFTNTEKALIKNYRQLNEQNQQAVTTMINSLLAVENSTFEKDAVG
;
A
#
# COMPACT_ATOMS: atom_id res chain seq x y z
N MET A 1 10.42 16.54 -8.78
CA MET A 1 9.15 17.12 -9.32
C MET A 1 8.07 16.09 -9.13
N VAL A 2 6.89 16.45 -8.60
CA VAL A 2 5.77 15.50 -8.49
C VAL A 2 5.20 15.25 -9.88
N SER A 3 5.16 13.99 -10.33
CA SER A 3 4.63 13.61 -11.64
C SER A 3 3.09 13.70 -11.67
N ASP A 4 2.50 13.82 -12.87
CA ASP A 4 1.05 13.71 -13.06
C ASP A 4 0.49 12.40 -12.52
N GLU A 5 1.28 11.33 -12.63
CA GLU A 5 0.93 10.01 -12.13
C GLU A 5 0.77 10.01 -10.60
N MET A 6 1.70 10.61 -9.86
CA MET A 6 1.61 10.74 -8.39
C MET A 6 0.37 11.54 -7.97
N ARG A 7 0.04 12.63 -8.68
CA ARG A 7 -1.18 13.42 -8.42
C ARG A 7 -2.44 12.60 -8.65
N LYS A 8 -2.48 11.83 -9.74
CA LYS A 8 -3.61 10.97 -10.09
C LYS A 8 -3.80 9.85 -9.06
N LYS A 9 -2.72 9.22 -8.59
CA LYS A 9 -2.74 8.20 -7.54
C LYS A 9 -3.30 8.76 -6.23
N PHE A 10 -2.69 9.83 -5.73
CA PHE A 10 -3.12 10.46 -4.48
C PHE A 10 -4.60 10.87 -4.49
N LYS A 11 -5.05 11.53 -5.56
CA LYS A 11 -6.46 11.89 -5.76
C LYS A 11 -7.39 10.68 -5.64
N THR A 12 -7.01 9.57 -6.27
CA THR A 12 -7.83 8.36 -6.35
C THR A 12 -7.93 7.70 -4.98
N ASN A 13 -6.79 7.56 -4.30
CA ASN A 13 -6.71 6.97 -2.96
C ASN A 13 -7.45 7.80 -1.93
N LEU A 14 -7.23 9.12 -1.91
CA LEU A 14 -7.90 10.01 -0.97
C LEU A 14 -9.43 9.91 -1.12
N LYS A 15 -9.95 9.93 -2.35
CA LYS A 15 -11.41 9.77 -2.60
C LYS A 15 -11.93 8.42 -2.13
N LYS A 16 -11.20 7.34 -2.41
CA LYS A 16 -11.57 5.99 -2.01
C LYS A 16 -11.61 5.87 -0.48
N ILE A 17 -10.58 6.32 0.22
CA ILE A 17 -10.50 6.27 1.69
C ILE A 17 -11.61 7.12 2.30
N MET A 18 -11.86 8.33 1.76
CA MET A 18 -12.97 9.17 2.20
C MET A 18 -14.33 8.44 2.08
N ALA A 19 -14.59 7.79 0.94
CA ALA A 19 -15.81 7.01 0.75
C ALA A 19 -15.92 5.84 1.75
N LEU A 20 -14.84 5.08 1.95
CA LEU A 20 -14.79 3.98 2.91
C LEU A 20 -15.03 4.43 4.36
N LYS A 21 -14.57 5.63 4.72
CA LYS A 21 -14.73 6.21 6.06
C LYS A 21 -16.00 7.06 6.20
N GLY A 22 -16.84 7.14 5.17
CA GLY A 22 -18.06 7.97 5.15
C GLY A 22 -17.79 9.46 5.33
N LYS A 23 -16.65 9.96 4.81
CA LYS A 23 -16.23 11.37 4.91
C LYS A 23 -16.39 12.10 3.60
N ASN A 24 -16.76 13.37 3.69
CA ASN A 24 -16.84 14.29 2.56
C ASN A 24 -15.76 15.39 2.65
N GLN A 25 -15.66 16.22 1.61
CA GLN A 25 -14.68 17.33 1.56
C GLN A 25 -14.87 18.33 2.71
N SER A 26 -16.11 18.65 3.07
CA SER A 26 -16.43 19.58 4.14
C SER A 26 -15.98 19.08 5.51
N ASP A 27 -15.98 17.76 5.73
CA ASP A 27 -15.48 17.16 6.97
C ASP A 27 -13.98 17.40 7.13
N ILE A 28 -13.20 17.19 6.07
CA ILE A 28 -11.75 17.45 6.06
C ILE A 28 -11.46 18.94 6.26
N VAL A 29 -12.19 19.81 5.56
CA VAL A 29 -12.05 21.27 5.67
C VAL A 29 -12.27 21.74 7.11
N LYS A 30 -13.34 21.26 7.76
CA LYS A 30 -13.68 21.61 9.14
C LYS A 30 -12.70 21.03 10.15
N ALA A 31 -12.37 19.74 10.01
CA ALA A 31 -11.54 19.04 11.00
C ALA A 31 -10.07 19.48 10.98
N LEU A 32 -9.51 19.77 9.80
CA LEU A 32 -8.09 20.12 9.64
C LEU A 32 -7.86 21.62 9.41
N ASN A 33 -8.93 22.43 9.45
CA ASN A 33 -8.90 23.86 9.20
C ASN A 33 -8.19 24.24 7.88
N PHE A 34 -8.47 23.48 6.82
CA PHE A 34 -7.93 23.74 5.48
C PHE A 34 -8.88 24.60 4.67
N LYS A 35 -8.34 25.40 3.73
CA LYS A 35 -9.18 26.11 2.77
C LYS A 35 -9.90 25.11 1.86
N GLN A 36 -11.17 25.38 1.57
CA GLN A 36 -11.98 24.52 0.68
C GLN A 36 -11.34 24.35 -0.71
N SER A 37 -10.77 25.42 -1.27
CA SER A 37 -10.07 25.40 -2.55
C SER A 37 -8.84 24.48 -2.53
N THR A 38 -8.11 24.44 -1.43
CA THR A 38 -6.94 23.59 -1.26
C THR A 38 -7.31 22.11 -1.28
N VAL A 39 -8.32 21.70 -0.51
CA VAL A 39 -8.79 20.30 -0.51
C VAL A 39 -9.38 19.93 -1.88
N SER A 40 -10.10 20.86 -2.53
CA SER A 40 -10.61 20.67 -3.89
C SER A 40 -9.49 20.43 -4.91
N ASP A 41 -8.40 21.20 -4.84
CA ASP A 41 -7.25 21.02 -5.72
C ASP A 41 -6.62 19.63 -5.58
N TRP A 42 -6.55 19.08 -4.36
CA TRP A 42 -6.05 17.73 -4.11
C TRP A 42 -7.01 16.65 -4.62
N LEU A 43 -8.31 16.77 -4.35
CA LEU A 43 -9.34 15.84 -4.83
C LEU A 43 -9.51 15.86 -6.35
N ASN A 44 -9.13 16.95 -7.00
CA ASN A 44 -9.15 17.05 -8.46
C ASN A 44 -7.82 16.69 -9.10
N GLY A 45 -6.75 16.53 -8.31
CA GLY A 45 -5.41 16.20 -8.79
C GLY A 45 -4.70 17.39 -9.45
N LYS A 46 -5.17 18.62 -9.19
CA LYS A 46 -4.55 19.87 -9.67
C LYS A 46 -3.26 20.16 -8.93
N LYS A 47 -3.20 19.83 -7.64
CA LYS A 47 -2.03 20.01 -6.78
C LYS A 47 -1.78 18.77 -5.95
N TYR A 48 -0.54 18.62 -5.51
CA TYR A 48 -0.13 17.59 -4.57
C TYR A 48 0.09 18.23 -3.19
N PRO A 49 -0.50 17.68 -2.10
CA PRO A 49 -0.24 18.17 -0.75
C PRO A 49 1.22 17.96 -0.35
N ARG A 50 1.77 18.87 0.48
CA ARG A 50 3.07 18.62 1.12
C ARG A 50 2.96 17.49 2.14
N MET A 51 4.09 16.87 2.48
CA MET A 51 4.14 15.69 3.34
C MET A 51 3.50 15.91 4.72
N ASP A 52 3.66 17.11 5.31
CA ASP A 52 3.01 17.48 6.56
C ASP A 52 1.47 17.42 6.45
N LYS A 53 0.92 17.84 5.31
CA LYS A 53 -0.53 17.80 5.04
C LYS A 53 -1.02 16.39 4.75
N VAL A 54 -0.18 15.57 4.09
CA VAL A 54 -0.47 14.14 3.89
C VAL A 54 -0.57 13.44 5.24
N GLN A 55 0.37 13.65 6.16
CA GLN A 55 0.33 13.10 7.52
C GLN A 55 -0.94 13.52 8.26
N MET A 56 -1.32 14.80 8.20
CA MET A 56 -2.56 15.29 8.83
C MET A 56 -3.81 14.57 8.30
N LEU A 57 -3.86 14.34 6.98
CA LEU A 57 -4.96 13.58 6.35
C LEU A 57 -4.96 12.12 6.81
N ALA A 58 -3.80 11.46 6.85
CA ALA A 58 -3.67 10.07 7.28
C ALA A 58 -4.13 9.89 8.74
N ASN A 59 -3.67 10.76 9.64
CA ASN A 59 -4.06 10.75 11.04
C ASN A 59 -5.57 10.98 11.22
N TYR A 60 -6.15 11.92 10.47
CA TYR A 60 -7.60 12.19 10.52
C TYR A 60 -8.45 11.04 9.98
N LEU A 61 -8.00 10.40 8.90
CA LEU A 61 -8.70 9.28 8.26
C LEU A 61 -8.40 7.92 8.94
N ASN A 62 -7.47 7.91 9.89
CA ASN A 62 -6.97 6.72 10.58
C ASN A 62 -6.51 5.64 9.59
N VAL A 63 -5.53 6.01 8.75
CA VAL A 63 -4.86 5.20 7.72
C VAL A 63 -3.37 5.50 7.70
N ASP A 64 -2.56 4.60 7.13
CA ASP A 64 -1.14 4.86 6.88
C ASP A 64 -0.97 5.93 5.79
N ILE A 65 0.12 6.70 5.84
CA ILE A 65 0.51 7.61 4.76
C ILE A 65 0.66 6.86 3.43
N ILE A 66 1.20 5.64 3.46
CA ILE A 66 1.42 4.81 2.27
C ILE A 66 0.09 4.57 1.53
N GLU A 67 -1.02 4.39 2.25
CA GLU A 67 -2.36 4.23 1.65
C GLU A 67 -2.82 5.48 0.88
N LEU A 68 -2.31 6.67 1.24
CA LEU A 68 -2.61 7.92 0.54
C LEU A 68 -1.67 8.18 -0.64
N VAL A 69 -0.38 7.86 -0.51
CA VAL A 69 0.66 8.27 -1.48
C VAL A 69 1.01 7.21 -2.50
N ASP A 70 0.92 5.93 -2.13
CA ASP A 70 1.33 4.84 -2.99
C ASP A 70 0.11 4.13 -3.58
N ASN A 71 0.28 3.58 -4.78
CA ASN A 71 -0.55 2.48 -5.21
C ASN A 71 -0.04 1.24 -4.47
N GLN A 72 -0.30 1.17 -3.18
CA GLN A 72 -0.87 -0.08 -2.75
C GLN A 72 -2.22 -0.10 -3.44
N SER A 73 -2.26 -0.73 -4.61
CA SER A 73 -3.42 -1.53 -4.97
C SER A 73 -3.94 -2.12 -3.66
N ASN A 74 -5.25 -2.18 -3.50
CA ASN A 74 -5.79 -3.17 -2.56
C ASN A 74 -5.47 -4.60 -3.07
N ASP A 75 -4.22 -4.87 -3.44
CA ASP A 75 -3.53 -5.97 -2.86
C ASP A 75 -3.21 -5.55 -1.40
N SER A 76 -4.18 -5.41 -0.49
CA SER A 76 -4.35 -6.55 0.42
C SER A 76 -3.86 -7.76 -0.33
N ILE A 77 -2.58 -8.14 -0.19
CA ILE A 77 -2.10 -9.38 -0.78
C ILE A 77 -3.16 -10.38 -0.34
N THR A 78 -4.02 -10.76 -1.29
CA THR A 78 -5.24 -11.46 -0.93
C THR A 78 -4.73 -12.87 -0.90
N PHE A 79 -4.01 -13.14 0.17
CA PHE A 79 -3.43 -14.42 0.43
C PHE A 79 -4.60 -15.38 0.32
N THR A 80 -4.46 -16.34 -0.58
CA THR A 80 -5.28 -17.53 -0.61
C THR A 80 -5.37 -18.07 0.82
N ASN A 81 -6.43 -18.83 1.12
CA ASN A 81 -6.56 -19.43 2.45
C ASN A 81 -5.32 -20.27 2.81
N THR A 82 -4.65 -20.85 1.81
CA THR A 82 -3.38 -21.55 1.93
C THR A 82 -2.25 -20.63 2.38
N GLU A 83 -2.04 -19.49 1.71
CA GLU A 83 -0.99 -18.54 2.09
C GLU A 83 -1.22 -17.95 3.49
N LYS A 84 -2.48 -17.66 3.86
CA LYS A 84 -2.82 -17.23 5.22
C LYS A 84 -2.49 -18.29 6.26
N ALA A 85 -2.80 -19.55 5.97
CA ALA A 85 -2.47 -20.66 6.85
C ALA A 85 -0.96 -20.85 7.00
N LEU A 86 -0.20 -20.72 5.90
CA LEU A 86 1.27 -20.79 5.92
C LEU A 86 1.87 -19.69 6.81
N ILE A 87 1.44 -18.44 6.63
CA ILE A 87 1.91 -17.31 7.46
C ILE A 87 1.57 -17.53 8.94
N LYS A 88 0.36 -18.01 9.22
CA LYS A 88 -0.08 -18.31 10.60
C LYS A 88 0.78 -19.40 11.23
N ASN A 89 1.01 -20.50 10.52
CA ASN A 89 1.79 -21.63 11.03
C ASN A 89 3.26 -21.24 11.23
N TYR A 90 3.84 -20.52 10.27
CA TYR A 90 5.22 -20.05 10.34
C TYR A 90 5.49 -19.20 11.59
N ARG A 91 4.57 -18.28 11.93
CA ARG A 91 4.68 -17.43 13.13
C ARG A 91 4.61 -18.19 14.46
N GLN A 92 4.07 -19.41 14.47
CA GLN A 92 4.00 -20.25 15.66
C GLN A 92 5.26 -21.11 15.85
N LEU A 93 6.12 -21.21 14.84
CA LEU A 93 7.37 -21.95 14.92
C LEU A 93 8.41 -21.19 15.75
N ASN A 94 9.33 -21.95 16.35
CA ASN A 94 10.55 -21.38 16.94
C ASN A 94 11.54 -20.91 15.86
N GLU A 95 12.56 -20.18 16.28
CA GLU A 95 13.54 -19.56 15.37
C GLU A 95 14.28 -20.59 14.49
N GLN A 96 14.67 -21.73 15.05
CA GLN A 96 15.36 -22.80 14.30
C GLN A 96 14.48 -23.36 13.17
N ASN A 97 13.21 -23.61 13.47
CA ASN A 97 12.26 -24.14 12.49
C ASN A 97 11.87 -23.10 11.45
N GLN A 98 11.77 -21.82 11.83
CA GLN A 98 11.60 -20.73 10.87
C GLN A 98 12.78 -20.66 9.90
N GLN A 99 14.01 -20.75 10.39
CA GLN A 99 15.21 -20.75 9.55
C GLN A 99 15.28 -21.95 8.60
N ALA A 100 14.83 -23.14 9.05
CA ALA A 100 14.72 -24.32 8.20
C ALA A 100 13.71 -24.10 7.06
N VAL A 101 12.54 -23.53 7.34
CA VAL A 101 11.53 -23.19 6.33
C VAL A 101 12.08 -22.17 5.33
N THR A 102 12.73 -21.10 5.80
CA THR A 102 13.34 -20.09 4.94
C THR A 102 14.42 -20.69 4.03
N THR A 103 15.28 -21.55 4.58
CA THR A 103 16.31 -22.26 3.81
C THR A 103 15.69 -23.10 2.71
N MET A 104 14.66 -23.89 3.03
CA MET A 104 13.97 -24.74 2.06
C MET A 104 13.36 -23.93 0.91
N ILE A 105 12.67 -22.83 1.23
CA ILE A 105 12.08 -21.94 0.23
C ILE A 105 13.18 -21.39 -0.70
N ASN A 106 14.28 -20.89 -0.13
CA ASN A 106 15.38 -20.34 -0.92
C ASN A 106 16.05 -21.39 -1.82
N SER A 107 16.20 -22.62 -1.32
CA SER A 107 16.75 -23.73 -2.11
C SER A 107 15.83 -24.12 -3.28
N LEU A 108 14.52 -24.18 -3.07
CA LEU A 108 13.56 -24.48 -4.15
C LEU A 108 13.57 -23.40 -5.22
N LEU A 109 13.56 -22.12 -4.81
CA LEU A 109 13.63 -20.99 -5.74
C LEU A 109 14.94 -20.98 -6.53
N ALA A 110 16.06 -21.33 -5.89
CA ALA A 110 17.35 -21.43 -6.56
C ALA A 110 17.36 -22.53 -7.63
N VAL A 111 16.75 -23.69 -7.35
CA VAL A 111 16.60 -24.77 -8.33
C VAL A 111 15.74 -24.34 -9.49
N GLU A 112 14.54 -23.81 -9.23
CA GLU A 112 13.62 -23.34 -10.28
C GLU A 112 14.30 -22.34 -11.21
N ASN A 113 14.91 -21.29 -10.65
CA ASN A 113 15.60 -20.26 -11.43
C ASN A 113 16.80 -20.80 -12.22
N SER A 114 17.51 -21.81 -11.69
CA SER A 114 18.63 -22.45 -12.39
C SER A 114 18.20 -23.37 -13.54
N THR A 115 16.99 -23.94 -13.48
CA THR A 115 16.40 -24.68 -14.59
C THR A 115 15.93 -23.77 -15.73
N PHE A 116 15.38 -22.60 -15.42
CA PHE A 116 14.93 -21.64 -16.45
C PHE A 116 16.07 -21.06 -17.31
N GLU A 117 17.28 -20.90 -16.77
CA GLU A 117 18.44 -20.43 -17.55
C GLU A 117 19.00 -21.49 -18.52
N LYS A 118 18.77 -22.79 -18.28
CA LYS A 118 19.23 -23.86 -19.18
C LYS A 118 18.33 -24.05 -20.40
N ASP A 119 17.05 -23.72 -20.29
CA ASP A 119 16.07 -23.86 -21.38
C ASP A 119 16.03 -22.63 -22.31
N ALA A 120 16.65 -21.50 -21.92
CA ALA A 120 16.75 -20.28 -22.74
C ALA A 120 17.98 -20.25 -23.66
N VAL A 121 18.87 -21.24 -23.55
CA VAL A 121 20.06 -21.41 -24.38
C VAL A 121 19.95 -22.76 -25.09
N GLY A 122 18.98 -22.88 -25.99
CA GLY A 122 18.74 -24.04 -26.84
C GLY A 122 18.21 -23.63 -28.20
#